data_AF-A0A9D9FZ24-F1
#
_entry.id   AF-A0A9D9FZ24-F1
#
_cell.length_a   1.000
_cell.length_b   1.000
_cell.length_c   1.000
_cell.angle_alpha   90.00
_cell.angle_beta   90.00
_cell.angle_gamma   90.00
#
_symmetry.space_group_name_H-M   'P 1'
#
loop_
_entity.id
_entity.type
_entity.pdbx_description
1 polymer ?
#
loop_
_entity_poly.entity_id
_entity_poly.type
_entity_poly.pdbx_seq_one_letter_code
_entity_poly.pdbx_strand_id
1 'polypeptide(L)'
;MNDEDKWVQVHNEDLEIVPLDLWLRVKERQEAITATYGKTKTNPLNATQRPKYLLSRRLECAVCGGTYSVMAKERYGCSKHKNKQGCDNERTISRKNLEQRVLKAFPDSMFSTTHLRDLTDKVNKERKASVKDRGSERAALEREISKVEKKIQNTAEAIANGAGAGVTTLTNMLGTLEQQQADLKLQLVGLTDDGSDVELVSEAVVTKVFRAALETMATVDMSKVDPEYRDPFYALIQGMIQKVIIAPNPVKGVDLMIHGPLATILATLEAWQKEEERLTETYKQEYLERCEAGELKTDAEEAAFIERVNAELESKRRSFERLQVSVVAGAGFEPATFRL
;
A
#
# COMPACT_ATOMS: atom_id res chain seq x y z
N MET A 1 40.65 -14.80 5.80
CA MET A 1 40.18 -13.89 4.73
C MET A 1 41.13 -12.72 4.71
N ASN A 2 41.48 -12.18 3.54
CA ASN A 2 42.30 -10.96 3.46
C ASN A 2 41.48 -9.76 3.94
N ASP A 3 42.15 -8.79 4.58
CA ASP A 3 41.56 -7.48 4.90
C ASP A 3 40.96 -6.81 3.66
N GLU A 4 39.86 -6.09 3.86
CA GLU A 4 39.09 -5.39 2.80
C GLU A 4 39.98 -4.45 1.98
N ASP A 5 41.00 -3.86 2.62
CA ASP A 5 42.00 -2.96 2.03
C ASP A 5 42.84 -3.63 0.92
N LYS A 6 42.81 -4.97 0.85
CA LYS A 6 43.54 -5.78 -0.14
C LYS A 6 42.62 -6.37 -1.22
N TRP A 7 41.33 -6.00 -1.23
CA TRP A 7 40.39 -6.49 -2.23
C TRP A 7 40.58 -5.74 -3.55
N VAL A 8 40.78 -6.50 -4.62
CA VAL A 8 40.75 -5.98 -5.99
C VAL A 8 39.38 -6.30 -6.55
N GLN A 9 38.51 -5.29 -6.66
CA GLN A 9 37.24 -5.42 -7.36
C GLN A 9 37.47 -5.20 -8.85
N VAL A 10 37.18 -6.23 -9.65
CA VAL A 10 37.24 -6.15 -11.12
C VAL A 10 35.82 -6.37 -11.63
N HIS A 11 35.30 -5.41 -12.39
CA HIS A 11 34.04 -5.56 -13.09
C HIS A 11 34.27 -6.44 -14.32
N ASN A 12 33.46 -7.51 -14.46
CA ASN A 12 33.52 -8.42 -15.60
C ASN A 12 32.13 -8.53 -16.21
N GLU A 13 31.98 -7.94 -17.40
CA GLU A 13 30.74 -7.91 -18.17
C GLU A 13 30.30 -9.32 -18.60
N ASP A 14 31.24 -10.24 -18.84
CA ASP A 14 30.95 -11.61 -19.29
C ASP A 14 30.33 -12.50 -18.19
N LEU A 15 30.37 -12.05 -16.92
CA LEU A 15 29.79 -12.76 -15.78
C LEU A 15 28.49 -12.12 -15.28
N GLU A 16 27.95 -11.13 -15.99
CA GLU A 16 26.74 -10.43 -15.61
C GLU A 16 25.49 -11.28 -15.90
N ILE A 17 24.94 -11.91 -14.85
CA ILE A 17 23.74 -12.77 -14.95
C ILE A 17 22.44 -11.92 -15.06
N VAL A 18 22.46 -10.72 -14.48
CA VAL A 18 21.30 -9.84 -14.37
C VAL A 18 21.76 -8.43 -14.69
N PRO A 19 21.02 -7.66 -15.52
CA PRO A 19 21.38 -6.28 -15.83
C PRO A 19 21.62 -5.44 -14.58
N LEU A 20 22.68 -4.63 -14.57
CA LEU A 20 23.09 -3.80 -13.45
C LEU A 20 21.96 -2.89 -12.96
N ASP A 21 21.14 -2.32 -13.85
CA ASP A 21 20.02 -1.46 -13.49
C ASP A 21 18.93 -2.21 -12.72
N LEU A 22 18.63 -3.45 -13.13
CA LEU A 22 17.70 -4.33 -12.42
C LEU A 22 18.28 -4.75 -11.07
N TRP A 23 19.57 -5.08 -11.03
CA TRP A 23 20.27 -5.40 -9.78
C TRP A 23 20.23 -4.24 -8.79
N LEU A 24 20.52 -3.01 -9.24
CA LEU A 24 20.49 -1.80 -8.41
C LEU A 24 19.07 -1.52 -7.88
N ARG A 25 18.04 -1.59 -8.73
CA ARG A 25 16.63 -1.44 -8.30
C ARG A 25 16.23 -2.49 -7.26
N VAL A 26 16.64 -3.73 -7.45
CA VAL A 26 16.40 -4.81 -6.48
C VAL A 26 17.17 -4.55 -5.19
N LYS A 27 18.40 -4.02 -5.25
CA LYS A 27 19.20 -3.68 -4.07
C LYS A 27 18.61 -2.52 -3.28
N GLU A 28 18.18 -1.45 -3.93
CA GLU A 28 17.43 -0.37 -3.27
C GLU A 28 16.17 -0.90 -2.59
N ARG A 29 15.41 -1.78 -3.26
CA ARG A 29 14.23 -2.42 -2.66
C ARG A 29 14.60 -3.33 -1.49
N GLN A 30 15.67 -4.11 -1.60
CA GLN A 30 16.19 -4.94 -0.51
C GLN A 30 16.63 -4.09 0.68
N GLU A 31 17.28 -2.95 0.45
CA GLU A 31 17.70 -2.03 1.49
C GLU A 31 16.51 -1.36 2.17
N ALA A 32 15.51 -0.90 1.42
CA ALA A 32 14.28 -0.32 1.98
C ALA A 32 13.52 -1.34 2.84
N ILE A 33 13.45 -2.61 2.39
CA ILE A 33 12.91 -3.73 3.17
C ILE A 33 13.79 -3.95 4.41
N THR A 34 15.10 -4.03 4.26
CA THR A 34 16.04 -4.29 5.38
C THR A 34 16.02 -3.16 6.41
N ALA A 35 15.92 -1.90 6.01
CA ALA A 35 15.79 -0.75 6.92
C ALA A 35 14.49 -0.81 7.72
N THR A 36 13.40 -1.28 7.09
CA THR A 36 12.09 -1.44 7.74
C THR A 36 12.04 -2.69 8.64
N TYR A 37 12.84 -3.73 8.35
CA TYR A 37 12.68 -5.07 8.94
C TYR A 37 13.93 -5.68 9.60
N GLY A 38 15.07 -4.98 9.63
CA GLY A 38 16.38 -5.48 10.09
C GLY A 38 16.55 -5.63 11.61
N LYS A 39 15.49 -5.45 12.41
CA LYS A 39 15.57 -5.47 13.89
C LYS A 39 15.33 -6.85 14.53
N THR A 40 15.66 -7.95 13.86
CA THR A 40 15.57 -9.30 14.47
C THR A 40 16.94 -9.88 14.79
N LYS A 41 17.23 -10.05 16.10
CA LYS A 41 18.51 -10.57 16.63
C LYS A 41 18.72 -12.09 16.45
N THR A 42 17.70 -12.85 16.06
CA THR A 42 17.75 -14.33 16.15
C THR A 42 17.96 -15.05 14.82
N ASN A 43 17.60 -14.44 13.67
CA ASN A 43 17.95 -14.94 12.34
C ASN A 43 17.68 -13.85 11.27
N PRO A 44 18.68 -13.37 10.52
CA PRO A 44 18.47 -12.40 9.44
C PRO A 44 17.55 -12.91 8.32
N LEU A 45 17.46 -14.24 8.10
CA LEU A 45 16.57 -14.84 7.09
C LEU A 45 15.08 -14.71 7.44
N ASN A 46 14.74 -14.58 8.73
CA ASN A 46 13.35 -14.37 9.16
C ASN A 46 12.85 -12.95 8.79
N ALA A 47 13.76 -11.98 8.59
CA ALA A 47 13.39 -10.65 8.11
C ALA A 47 12.97 -10.68 6.63
N THR A 48 13.63 -11.53 5.83
CA THR A 48 13.37 -11.74 4.39
C THR A 48 12.15 -12.62 4.10
N GLN A 49 11.68 -13.39 5.09
CA GLN A 49 10.50 -14.23 4.92
C GLN A 49 9.25 -13.36 4.72
N ARG A 50 8.55 -13.58 3.60
CA ARG A 50 7.29 -12.87 3.32
C ARG A 50 6.29 -13.11 4.44
N PRO A 51 5.67 -12.05 5.01
CA PRO A 51 4.72 -12.21 6.07
C PRO A 51 3.54 -13.09 5.63
N LYS A 52 3.18 -14.09 6.44
CA LYS A 52 2.09 -15.03 6.13
C LYS A 52 0.70 -14.45 6.44
N TYR A 53 0.63 -13.52 7.39
CA TYR A 53 -0.63 -13.02 7.96
C TYR A 53 -0.75 -11.51 7.83
N LEU A 54 -1.98 -11.01 7.75
CA LEU A 54 -2.31 -9.61 7.47
C LEU A 54 -1.63 -8.63 8.45
N LEU A 55 -1.67 -8.95 9.74
CA LEU A 55 -1.17 -8.04 10.78
C LEU A 55 0.25 -8.41 11.27
N SER A 56 0.95 -9.28 10.54
CA SER A 56 2.33 -9.63 10.86
C SER A 56 3.19 -8.37 10.96
N ARG A 57 3.98 -8.26 12.04
CA ARG A 57 4.88 -7.14 12.30
C ARG A 57 4.20 -5.77 12.53
N ARG A 58 2.86 -5.72 12.60
CA ARG A 58 2.09 -4.49 12.91
C ARG A 58 1.58 -4.44 14.34
N LEU A 59 1.78 -5.51 15.13
CA LEU A 59 1.20 -5.67 16.45
C LEU A 59 2.20 -5.33 17.56
N GLU A 60 1.77 -4.50 18.51
CA GLU A 60 2.56 -4.14 19.68
C GLU A 60 1.77 -4.24 20.97
N CYS A 61 2.47 -4.46 22.08
CA CYS A 61 1.90 -4.53 23.41
C CYS A 61 1.82 -3.13 24.03
N ALA A 62 0.63 -2.74 24.51
CA ALA A 62 0.43 -1.45 25.19
C ALA A 62 1.25 -1.31 26.48
N VAL A 63 1.54 -2.42 27.16
CA VAL A 63 2.19 -2.41 28.49
C VAL A 63 3.70 -2.21 28.39
N CYS A 64 4.36 -2.90 27.45
CA CYS A 64 5.83 -2.93 27.39
C CYS A 64 6.43 -2.39 26.08
N GLY A 65 5.57 -1.94 25.14
CA GLY A 65 5.97 -1.54 23.79
C GLY A 65 6.61 -2.67 22.95
N GLY A 66 6.61 -3.90 23.45
CA GLY A 66 7.20 -5.05 22.77
C GLY A 66 6.30 -5.58 21.65
N THR A 67 6.88 -6.35 20.74
CA THR A 67 6.11 -6.98 19.65
C THR A 67 5.08 -7.97 20.19
N TYR A 68 3.92 -8.01 19.54
CA TYR A 68 2.95 -9.08 19.72
C TYR A 68 3.14 -10.10 18.60
N SER A 69 3.67 -11.28 18.94
CA SER A 69 4.04 -12.31 17.95
C SER A 69 3.12 -13.52 18.06
N VAL A 70 3.16 -14.40 17.06
CA VAL A 70 2.49 -15.70 17.15
C VAL A 70 3.19 -16.56 18.21
N MET A 71 2.44 -17.03 19.20
CA MET A 71 2.97 -17.71 20.40
C MET A 71 2.69 -19.20 20.39
N ALA A 72 1.50 -19.55 19.92
CA ALA A 72 0.92 -20.88 19.80
C ALA A 72 0.15 -20.96 18.49
N LYS A 73 -0.43 -22.13 18.16
CA LYS A 73 -1.20 -22.34 16.92
C LYS A 73 -2.25 -21.23 16.74
N GLU A 74 -1.95 -20.30 15.83
CA GLU A 74 -2.79 -19.16 15.46
C GLU A 74 -3.19 -18.21 16.61
N ARG A 75 -2.37 -18.07 17.65
CA ARG A 75 -2.61 -17.11 18.73
C ARG A 75 -1.48 -16.11 18.87
N TYR A 76 -1.84 -14.84 18.98
CA TYR A 76 -0.94 -13.73 19.24
C TYR A 76 -0.82 -13.48 20.74
N GLY A 77 0.39 -13.23 21.21
CA GLY A 77 0.71 -12.85 22.60
C GLY A 77 1.94 -11.97 22.66
N CYS A 78 2.16 -11.30 23.80
CA CYS A 78 3.32 -10.44 23.99
C CYS A 78 4.62 -11.26 23.98
N SER A 79 5.55 -10.95 23.06
CA SER A 79 6.83 -11.67 22.95
C SER A 79 7.69 -11.51 24.21
N LYS A 80 7.71 -10.31 24.81
CA LYS A 80 8.47 -10.06 26.05
C LYS A 80 7.92 -10.85 27.23
N HIS A 81 6.60 -10.96 27.36
CA HIS A 81 5.98 -11.81 28.39
C HIS A 81 6.36 -13.29 28.18
N LYS A 82 6.28 -13.79 26.93
CA LYS A 82 6.72 -15.18 26.58
C LYS A 82 8.13 -15.48 27.08
N ASN A 83 9.03 -14.58 26.74
CA ASN A 83 10.46 -14.76 26.94
C ASN A 83 10.89 -14.36 28.36
N LYS A 84 9.93 -14.03 29.24
CA LYS A 84 10.16 -13.56 30.62
C LYS A 84 11.07 -12.33 30.67
N GLN A 85 10.90 -11.41 29.73
CA GLN A 85 11.67 -10.17 29.56
C GLN A 85 10.95 -8.95 30.13
N GLY A 86 10.26 -9.09 31.27
CA GLY A 86 9.64 -7.96 32.00
C GLY A 86 8.40 -7.37 31.31
N CYS A 87 7.32 -8.15 31.21
CA CYS A 87 6.00 -7.66 30.83
C CYS A 87 4.92 -8.51 31.50
N ASP A 88 3.93 -7.88 32.11
CA ASP A 88 2.85 -8.56 32.82
C ASP A 88 1.62 -8.84 31.93
N ASN A 89 1.69 -8.48 30.65
CA ASN A 89 0.60 -8.75 29.71
C ASN A 89 0.59 -10.22 29.27
N GLU A 90 -0.15 -11.04 30.01
CA GLU A 90 -0.44 -12.45 29.74
C GLU A 90 -1.56 -12.69 28.72
N ARG A 91 -2.26 -11.63 28.27
CA ARG A 91 -3.44 -11.81 27.42
C ARG A 91 -3.04 -12.30 26.03
N THR A 92 -3.85 -13.20 25.49
CA THR A 92 -3.67 -13.68 24.11
C THR A 92 -4.95 -13.53 23.33
N ILE A 93 -4.82 -13.31 22.02
CA ILE A 93 -5.95 -13.21 21.08
C ILE A 93 -5.72 -14.16 19.92
N SER A 94 -6.78 -14.81 19.41
CA SER A 94 -6.65 -15.64 18.21
C SER A 94 -6.45 -14.76 16.98
N ARG A 95 -5.65 -15.24 16.03
CA ARG A 95 -5.39 -14.57 14.74
C ARG A 95 -6.69 -14.16 14.07
N LYS A 96 -7.62 -15.11 13.92
CA LYS A 96 -8.90 -14.89 13.25
C LYS A 96 -9.72 -13.78 13.94
N ASN A 97 -9.79 -13.80 15.28
CA ASN A 97 -10.53 -12.77 16.00
C ASN A 97 -9.88 -11.39 15.87
N LEU A 98 -8.54 -11.32 15.96
CA LEU A 98 -7.79 -10.08 15.80
C LEU A 98 -7.97 -9.48 14.40
N GLU A 99 -7.72 -10.27 13.36
CA GLU A 99 -7.84 -9.83 11.96
C GLU A 99 -9.29 -9.44 11.64
N GLN A 100 -10.29 -10.21 12.10
CA GLN A 100 -11.69 -9.85 11.91
C GLN A 100 -12.08 -8.55 12.62
N ARG A 101 -11.61 -8.29 13.84
CA ARG A 101 -11.89 -7.02 14.54
C ARG A 101 -11.31 -5.83 13.79
N VAL A 102 -10.09 -5.97 13.27
CA VAL A 102 -9.43 -4.92 12.50
C VAL A 102 -10.10 -4.70 11.14
N LEU A 103 -10.49 -5.77 10.43
CA LEU A 103 -11.21 -5.66 9.16
C LEU A 103 -12.62 -5.07 9.35
N LYS A 104 -13.30 -5.39 10.46
CA LYS A 104 -14.59 -4.79 10.82
C LYS A 104 -14.51 -3.32 11.24
N ALA A 105 -13.30 -2.82 11.54
CA ALA A 105 -13.10 -1.42 11.88
C ALA A 105 -13.21 -0.49 10.66
N PHE A 106 -13.24 -1.03 9.44
CA PHE A 106 -13.49 -0.24 8.23
C PHE A 106 -15.00 -0.04 8.08
N PRO A 107 -15.54 1.18 8.31
CA PRO A 107 -16.96 1.41 8.27
C PRO A 107 -17.45 1.55 6.81
N ASP A 108 -18.69 1.19 6.53
CA ASP A 108 -19.27 1.35 5.19
C ASP A 108 -19.33 2.83 4.74
N SER A 109 -19.44 3.76 5.69
CA SER A 109 -19.37 5.20 5.45
C SER A 109 -18.01 5.67 4.94
N MET A 110 -16.91 4.93 5.17
CA MET A 110 -15.61 5.25 4.58
C MET A 110 -15.62 5.12 3.05
N PHE A 111 -16.60 4.42 2.46
CA PHE A 111 -16.66 4.20 1.03
C PHE A 111 -17.57 5.20 0.28
N SER A 112 -18.16 6.19 0.96
CA SER A 112 -18.87 7.28 0.28
C SER A 112 -17.89 8.33 -0.25
N THR A 113 -17.37 8.06 -1.44
CA THR A 113 -16.86 9.00 -2.46
C THR A 113 -15.80 10.06 -2.11
N THR A 114 -15.29 10.16 -0.87
CA THR A 114 -14.32 11.21 -0.50
C THR A 114 -13.19 10.77 0.43
N HIS A 115 -13.18 9.54 0.94
CA HIS A 115 -12.19 9.11 1.93
C HIS A 115 -11.00 8.33 1.35
N LEU A 116 -11.02 8.02 0.05
CA LEU A 116 -9.99 7.21 -0.60
C LEU A 116 -9.19 8.00 -1.64
N ARG A 117 -9.29 9.33 -1.64
CA ARG A 117 -8.56 10.17 -2.58
C ARG A 117 -7.05 9.99 -2.52
N ASP A 118 -6.44 10.00 -1.33
CA ASP A 118 -4.99 9.75 -1.18
C ASP A 118 -4.60 8.36 -1.69
N LEU A 119 -5.44 7.37 -1.42
CA LEU A 119 -5.23 6.02 -1.92
C LEU A 119 -5.33 6.00 -3.45
N THR A 120 -6.29 6.72 -4.02
CA THR A 120 -6.50 6.86 -5.46
C THR A 120 -5.33 7.57 -6.12
N ASP A 121 -4.83 8.65 -5.52
CA ASP A 121 -3.66 9.39 -5.99
C ASP A 121 -2.41 8.54 -5.92
N LYS A 122 -2.23 7.75 -4.85
CA LYS A 122 -1.13 6.80 -4.71
C LYS A 122 -1.19 5.68 -5.76
N VAL A 123 -2.37 5.08 -5.97
CA VAL A 123 -2.60 4.06 -7.01
C VAL A 123 -2.30 4.63 -8.40
N ASN A 124 -2.80 5.82 -8.69
CA ASN A 124 -2.54 6.50 -9.96
C ASN A 124 -1.06 6.87 -10.13
N LYS A 125 -0.38 7.27 -9.05
CA LYS A 125 1.08 7.53 -9.06
C LYS A 125 1.88 6.26 -9.33
N GLU A 126 1.55 5.15 -8.68
CA GLU A 126 2.21 3.86 -8.91
C GLU A 126 1.94 3.35 -10.33
N ARG A 127 0.72 3.51 -10.85
CA ARG A 127 0.37 3.17 -12.24
C ARG A 127 1.15 4.00 -13.25
N LYS A 128 1.26 5.31 -13.01
CA LYS A 128 2.10 6.22 -13.81
C LYS A 128 3.58 5.85 -13.75
N ALA A 129 4.09 5.49 -12.57
CA ALA A 129 5.47 5.05 -12.41
C ALA A 129 5.74 3.74 -13.18
N SER A 130 4.85 2.75 -13.06
CA SER A 130 4.97 1.47 -13.77
C SER A 130 4.93 1.62 -15.29
N VAL A 131 4.07 2.50 -15.83
CA VAL A 131 4.04 2.79 -17.27
C VAL A 131 5.26 3.58 -17.71
N LYS A 132 5.74 4.54 -16.90
CA LYS A 132 6.99 5.25 -17.18
C LYS A 132 8.20 4.31 -17.22
N ASP A 133 8.29 3.39 -16.26
CA ASP A 133 9.38 2.41 -16.19
C ASP A 133 9.35 1.50 -17.42
N ARG A 134 8.18 0.96 -17.79
CA ARG A 134 7.98 0.18 -19.02
C ARG A 134 8.33 0.96 -20.29
N GLY A 135 7.93 2.23 -20.37
CA GLY A 135 8.29 3.11 -21.49
C GLY A 135 9.78 3.38 -21.59
N SER A 136 10.46 3.54 -20.46
CA SER A 136 11.92 3.71 -20.41
C SER A 136 12.68 2.43 -20.80
N GLU A 137 12.18 1.27 -20.38
CA GLU A 137 12.73 -0.05 -20.73
C GLU A 137 12.57 -0.34 -22.23
N ARG A 138 11.39 -0.05 -22.80
CA ARG A 138 11.16 -0.11 -24.24
C ARG A 138 12.10 0.81 -25.02
N ALA A 139 12.21 2.07 -24.62
CA ALA A 139 13.09 3.04 -25.27
C ALA A 139 14.58 2.63 -25.16
N ALA A 140 14.99 1.95 -24.09
CA ALA A 140 16.33 1.40 -23.96
C ALA A 140 16.57 0.25 -24.95
N LEU A 141 15.63 -0.70 -25.04
CA LEU A 141 15.71 -1.82 -26.00
C LEU A 141 15.72 -1.34 -27.46
N GLU A 142 14.88 -0.36 -27.83
CA GLU A 142 14.87 0.23 -29.17
C GLU A 142 16.20 0.90 -29.53
N ARG A 143 16.86 1.55 -28.56
CA ARG A 143 18.20 2.15 -28.75
C ARG A 143 19.27 1.08 -28.94
N GLU A 144 19.23 0.00 -28.16
CA GLU A 144 20.19 -1.09 -28.29
C GLU A 144 20.02 -1.84 -29.63
N ILE A 145 18.78 -2.09 -30.06
CA ILE A 145 18.50 -2.63 -31.40
C ILE A 145 19.10 -1.73 -32.48
N SER A 146 18.88 -0.41 -32.39
CA SER A 146 19.44 0.56 -33.35
C SER A 146 20.98 0.58 -33.37
N LYS A 147 21.64 0.37 -32.23
CA LYS A 147 23.10 0.27 -32.14
C LYS A 147 23.61 -1.01 -32.79
N VAL A 148 22.95 -2.14 -32.52
CA VAL A 148 23.31 -3.44 -33.10
C VAL A 148 23.10 -3.41 -34.61
N GLU A 149 22.01 -2.81 -35.11
CA GLU A 149 21.75 -2.63 -36.54
C GLU A 149 22.86 -1.83 -37.24
N LYS A 150 23.32 -0.73 -36.63
CA LYS A 150 24.46 0.03 -37.15
C LYS A 150 25.75 -0.79 -37.17
N LYS A 151 25.99 -1.62 -36.16
CA LYS A 151 27.17 -2.51 -36.11
C LYS A 151 27.11 -3.59 -37.20
N ILE A 152 25.93 -4.18 -37.42
CA ILE A 152 25.68 -5.15 -38.50
C ILE A 152 25.98 -4.49 -39.85
N GLN A 153 25.43 -3.29 -40.10
CA GLN A 153 25.64 -2.54 -41.33
C GLN A 153 27.13 -2.25 -41.56
N ASN A 154 27.84 -1.70 -40.56
CA ASN A 154 29.26 -1.38 -40.68
C ASN A 154 30.12 -2.63 -40.92
N THR A 155 29.78 -3.76 -40.29
CA THR A 155 30.50 -5.04 -40.47
C THR A 155 30.25 -5.61 -41.85
N ALA A 156 29.02 -5.55 -42.34
CA ALA A 156 28.66 -5.98 -43.70
C ALA A 156 29.36 -5.12 -44.77
N GLU A 157 29.42 -3.80 -44.58
CA GLU A 157 30.16 -2.87 -45.46
C GLU A 157 31.67 -3.14 -45.45
N ALA A 158 32.27 -3.45 -44.29
CA ALA A 158 33.68 -3.82 -44.19
C ALA A 158 34.01 -5.13 -44.91
N ILE A 159 33.10 -6.12 -44.88
CA ILE A 159 33.22 -7.36 -45.65
C ILE A 159 33.11 -7.07 -47.15
N ALA A 160 32.12 -6.26 -47.56
CA ALA A 160 31.88 -5.92 -48.97
C ALA A 160 33.05 -5.14 -49.61
N ASN A 161 33.74 -4.29 -48.83
CA ASN A 161 34.89 -3.51 -49.29
C ASN A 161 36.23 -4.26 -49.29
N GLY A 162 36.23 -5.57 -49.01
CA GLY A 162 37.39 -6.43 -49.29
C GLY A 162 38.55 -6.32 -48.30
N ALA A 163 38.27 -6.22 -47.00
CA ALA A 163 39.30 -6.42 -45.96
C ALA A 163 39.76 -7.90 -45.95
N GLY A 164 40.71 -8.25 -46.81
CA GLY A 164 41.16 -9.63 -47.09
C GLY A 164 41.87 -10.39 -45.96
N ALA A 165 41.93 -9.85 -44.74
CA ALA A 165 42.43 -10.55 -43.56
C ALA A 165 41.35 -10.57 -42.47
N GLY A 166 40.75 -11.73 -42.21
CA GLY A 166 39.75 -11.92 -41.14
C GLY A 166 38.30 -12.06 -41.59
N VAL A 167 38.02 -12.39 -42.86
CA VAL A 167 36.66 -12.61 -43.39
C VAL A 167 35.87 -13.58 -42.50
N THR A 168 36.46 -14.70 -42.09
CA THR A 168 35.83 -15.67 -41.18
C THR A 168 35.50 -15.09 -39.81
N THR A 169 36.36 -14.23 -39.26
CA THR A 169 36.14 -13.51 -37.99
C THR A 169 34.99 -12.51 -38.12
N LEU A 170 34.92 -11.78 -39.23
CA LEU A 170 33.83 -10.83 -39.52
C LEU A 170 32.50 -11.54 -39.75
N THR A 171 32.48 -12.70 -40.42
CA THR A 171 31.27 -13.52 -40.60
C THR A 171 30.74 -14.05 -39.26
N ASN A 172 31.64 -14.52 -38.37
CA ASN A 172 31.24 -14.96 -37.03
C ASN A 172 30.69 -13.81 -36.18
N MET A 173 31.33 -12.64 -36.24
CA MET A 173 30.87 -11.43 -35.55
C MET A 173 29.51 -10.97 -36.06
N LEU A 174 29.26 -11.06 -37.37
CA LEU A 174 27.96 -10.76 -37.96
C LEU A 174 26.87 -11.70 -37.43
N GLY A 175 27.13 -13.01 -37.40
CA GLY A 175 26.19 -13.99 -36.86
C GLY A 175 25.87 -13.77 -35.37
N THR A 176 26.86 -13.35 -34.57
CA THR A 176 26.63 -12.99 -33.16
C THR A 176 25.76 -11.74 -33.02
N LEU A 177 26.00 -10.71 -33.85
CA LEU A 177 25.21 -9.47 -33.82
C LEU A 177 23.77 -9.71 -34.31
N GLU A 178 23.56 -10.54 -35.32
CA GLU A 178 22.22 -10.95 -35.79
C GLU A 178 21.45 -11.71 -34.71
N GLN A 179 22.12 -12.59 -33.98
CA GLN A 179 21.52 -13.30 -32.85
C GLN A 179 21.14 -12.35 -31.70
N GLN A 180 22.04 -11.43 -31.35
CA GLN A 180 21.76 -10.38 -30.35
C GLN A 180 20.57 -9.50 -30.77
N GLN A 181 20.48 -9.15 -32.06
CA GLN A 181 19.35 -8.40 -32.60
C GLN A 181 18.03 -9.18 -32.47
N ALA A 182 18.05 -10.48 -32.77
CA ALA A 182 16.88 -11.34 -32.64
C ALA A 182 16.41 -11.46 -31.18
N ASP A 183 17.33 -11.63 -30.24
CA ASP A 183 17.03 -11.71 -28.81
C ASP A 183 16.44 -10.40 -28.27
N LEU A 184 17.02 -9.26 -28.65
CA LEU A 184 16.50 -7.93 -28.26
C LEU A 184 15.13 -7.66 -28.87
N LYS A 185 14.89 -8.08 -30.12
CA LYS A 185 13.57 -7.96 -30.77
C LYS A 185 12.52 -8.85 -30.09
N LEU A 186 12.89 -10.05 -29.65
CA LEU A 186 12.00 -10.91 -28.86
C LEU A 186 11.65 -10.29 -27.51
N GLN A 187 12.62 -9.69 -26.81
CA GLN A 187 12.36 -8.97 -25.56
C GLN A 187 11.43 -7.75 -25.79
N LEU A 188 11.63 -7.02 -26.88
CA LEU A 188 10.77 -5.89 -27.26
C LEU A 188 9.33 -6.34 -27.56
N VAL A 189 9.15 -7.48 -28.23
CA VAL A 189 7.82 -8.06 -28.50
C VAL A 189 7.14 -8.55 -27.20
N GLY A 190 7.91 -9.02 -26.22
CA GLY A 190 7.40 -9.43 -24.91
C GLY A 190 6.89 -8.26 -24.04
N LEU A 191 7.35 -7.04 -24.30
CA LEU A 191 6.80 -5.80 -23.75
C LEU A 191 5.55 -5.42 -24.55
N THR A 192 4.38 -5.94 -24.16
CA THR A 192 3.10 -5.63 -24.80
C THR A 192 2.86 -4.13 -24.92
N ASP A 193 2.31 -3.72 -26.08
CA ASP A 193 1.96 -2.35 -26.45
C ASP A 193 0.70 -1.86 -25.70
N ASP A 194 0.77 -1.80 -24.37
CA ASP A 194 -0.25 -1.09 -23.60
C ASP A 194 0.11 0.39 -23.66
N GLY A 195 -0.50 1.07 -24.62
CA GLY A 195 -0.20 2.44 -25.05
C GLY A 195 0.01 3.47 -23.94
N SER A 196 0.69 4.54 -24.34
CA SER A 196 1.13 5.71 -23.58
C SER A 196 0.09 6.47 -22.74
N ASP A 197 -1.18 6.05 -22.74
CA ASP A 197 -2.23 6.67 -21.93
C ASP A 197 -2.52 5.84 -20.68
N VAL A 198 -1.96 6.30 -19.55
CA VAL A 198 -2.37 5.82 -18.23
C VAL A 198 -3.76 6.37 -17.96
N GLU A 199 -4.79 5.58 -18.26
CA GLU A 199 -6.14 5.93 -17.82
C GLU A 199 -6.13 6.00 -16.28
N LEU A 200 -6.41 7.18 -15.76
CA LEU A 200 -6.48 7.40 -14.31
C LEU A 200 -7.63 6.57 -13.76
N VAL A 201 -7.36 5.78 -12.73
CA VAL A 201 -8.40 5.06 -12.02
C VAL A 201 -9.20 6.07 -11.23
N SER A 202 -10.52 6.06 -11.42
CA SER A 202 -11.43 6.91 -10.66
C SER A 202 -11.53 6.45 -9.21
N GLU A 203 -11.82 7.39 -8.30
CA GLU A 203 -12.03 7.09 -6.88
C GLU A 203 -13.15 6.05 -6.68
N ALA A 204 -14.18 6.06 -7.53
CA ALA A 204 -15.25 5.07 -7.51
C ALA A 204 -14.76 3.63 -7.78
N VAL A 205 -13.79 3.47 -8.68
CA VAL A 205 -13.20 2.15 -8.97
C VAL A 205 -12.31 1.70 -7.82
N VAL A 206 -11.47 2.59 -7.28
CA VAL A 206 -10.63 2.29 -6.10
C VAL A 206 -11.50 1.88 -4.91
N THR A 207 -12.60 2.59 -4.68
CA THR A 207 -13.58 2.29 -3.64
C THR A 207 -14.18 0.89 -3.79
N LYS A 208 -14.65 0.54 -4.99
CA LYS A 208 -15.22 -0.79 -5.27
C LYS A 208 -14.21 -1.90 -5.05
N VAL A 209 -12.98 -1.72 -5.54
CA VAL A 209 -11.91 -2.72 -5.39
C VAL A 209 -11.50 -2.87 -3.92
N PHE A 210 -11.35 -1.76 -3.19
CA PHE A 210 -11.01 -1.77 -1.77
C PHE A 210 -12.12 -2.43 -0.93
N ARG A 211 -13.38 -2.19 -1.26
CA ARG A 211 -14.53 -2.85 -0.60
C ARG A 211 -14.53 -4.35 -0.85
N ALA A 212 -14.43 -4.76 -2.13
CA ALA A 212 -14.37 -6.17 -2.49
C ALA A 212 -13.18 -6.88 -1.84
N ALA A 213 -12.03 -6.19 -1.72
CA ALA A 213 -10.86 -6.68 -1.01
C ALA A 213 -11.16 -6.96 0.47
N LEU A 214 -11.78 -6.01 1.18
CA LEU A 214 -12.16 -6.18 2.58
C LEU A 214 -13.15 -7.31 2.79
N GLU A 215 -14.18 -7.41 1.96
CA GLU A 215 -15.18 -8.48 1.99
C GLU A 215 -14.55 -9.86 1.73
N THR A 216 -13.68 -9.95 0.72
CA THR A 216 -12.96 -11.18 0.39
C THR A 216 -12.06 -11.60 1.54
N MET A 217 -11.32 -10.66 2.14
CA MET A 217 -10.41 -10.96 3.26
C MET A 217 -11.16 -11.29 4.57
N ALA A 218 -12.38 -10.80 4.74
CA ALA A 218 -13.22 -11.14 5.89
C ALA A 218 -13.82 -12.56 5.79
N THR A 219 -14.00 -13.07 4.57
CA THR A 219 -14.66 -14.36 4.29
C THR A 219 -13.67 -15.48 3.99
N VAL A 220 -12.61 -15.21 3.24
CA VAL A 220 -11.59 -16.17 2.81
C VAL A 220 -10.41 -16.19 3.78
N ASP A 221 -9.93 -17.39 4.13
CA ASP A 221 -8.66 -17.52 4.85
C ASP A 221 -7.49 -17.25 3.90
N MET A 222 -7.12 -15.97 3.80
CA MET A 222 -6.06 -15.47 2.94
C MET A 222 -4.69 -16.13 3.21
N SER A 223 -4.51 -16.83 4.34
CA SER A 223 -3.27 -17.58 4.60
C SER A 223 -3.11 -18.85 3.74
N LYS A 224 -4.17 -19.27 3.04
CA LYS A 224 -4.19 -20.41 2.11
C LYS A 224 -4.14 -19.98 0.64
N VAL A 225 -4.26 -18.68 0.36
CA VAL A 225 -4.17 -18.13 -0.99
C VAL A 225 -2.70 -17.97 -1.35
N ASP A 226 -2.36 -18.19 -2.62
CA ASP A 226 -1.00 -18.01 -3.11
C ASP A 226 -0.51 -16.58 -2.80
N PRO A 227 0.73 -16.41 -2.28
CA PRO A 227 1.32 -15.10 -2.01
C PRO A 227 1.22 -14.10 -3.17
N GLU A 228 1.30 -14.55 -4.43
CA GLU A 228 1.22 -13.67 -5.60
C GLU A 228 -0.11 -12.92 -5.67
N TYR A 229 -1.23 -13.62 -5.42
CA TYR A 229 -2.56 -13.00 -5.42
C TYR A 229 -2.93 -12.36 -4.08
N ARG A 230 -2.33 -12.83 -2.98
CA ARG A 230 -2.64 -12.35 -1.62
C ARG A 230 -1.92 -11.04 -1.27
N ASP A 231 -0.64 -10.94 -1.63
CA ASP A 231 0.23 -9.84 -1.21
C ASP A 231 -0.28 -8.44 -1.64
N PRO A 232 -0.87 -8.25 -2.84
CA PRO A 232 -1.48 -6.98 -3.22
C PRO A 232 -2.60 -6.54 -2.26
N PHE A 233 -3.48 -7.47 -1.85
CA PHE A 233 -4.56 -7.19 -0.89
C PHE A 233 -4.00 -6.82 0.48
N TYR A 234 -2.96 -7.52 0.93
CA TYR A 234 -2.29 -7.22 2.19
C TYR A 234 -1.64 -5.84 2.18
N ALA A 235 -0.93 -5.50 1.11
CA ALA A 235 -0.28 -4.20 0.96
C ALA A 235 -1.32 -3.06 0.99
N LEU A 236 -2.47 -3.26 0.34
CA LEU A 236 -3.57 -2.31 0.30
C LEU A 236 -4.11 -2.00 1.70
N ILE A 237 -4.45 -3.03 2.48
CA ILE A 237 -4.98 -2.88 3.84
C ILE A 237 -3.92 -2.39 4.82
N GLN A 238 -2.69 -2.90 4.73
CA GLN A 238 -1.57 -2.44 5.56
C GLN A 238 -1.17 -0.99 5.27
N GLY A 239 -1.48 -0.45 4.08
CA GLY A 239 -1.31 0.97 3.79
C GLY A 239 -2.16 1.86 4.71
N MET A 240 -3.33 1.39 5.13
CA MET A 240 -4.25 2.11 6.02
C MET A 240 -3.96 1.86 7.50
N ILE A 241 -3.18 0.82 7.82
CA ILE A 241 -2.88 0.38 9.18
C ILE A 241 -1.37 0.43 9.40
N GLN A 242 -0.92 1.49 10.06
CA GLN A 242 0.50 1.63 10.40
C GLN A 242 0.89 0.66 11.52
N LYS A 243 0.04 0.56 12.55
CA LYS A 243 0.28 -0.23 13.76
C LYS A 243 -1.03 -0.50 14.51
N VAL A 244 -1.08 -1.63 15.22
CA VAL A 244 -2.17 -2.02 16.13
C VAL A 244 -1.58 -2.29 17.51
N ILE A 245 -1.95 -1.48 18.49
CA ILE A 245 -1.57 -1.66 19.89
C ILE A 245 -2.62 -2.53 20.58
N ILE A 246 -2.16 -3.54 21.31
CA ILE A 246 -2.98 -4.50 22.04
C ILE A 246 -2.78 -4.27 23.54
N ALA A 247 -3.84 -3.87 24.22
CA ALA A 247 -3.87 -3.69 25.66
C ALA A 247 -4.67 -4.81 26.35
N PRO A 248 -4.29 -5.23 27.56
CA PRO A 248 -5.11 -6.15 28.34
C PRO A 248 -6.40 -5.45 28.76
N ASN A 249 -7.56 -6.08 28.51
CA ASN A 249 -8.84 -5.55 28.99
C ASN A 249 -9.06 -6.01 30.46
N PRO A 250 -9.47 -5.10 31.37
CA PRO A 250 -9.66 -5.41 32.80
C PRO A 250 -10.79 -6.42 33.05
N VAL A 251 -11.82 -6.45 32.20
CA VAL A 251 -12.95 -7.38 32.32
C VAL A 251 -12.61 -8.71 31.65
N LYS A 252 -12.39 -8.69 30.33
CA LYS A 252 -12.10 -9.91 29.55
C LYS A 252 -11.48 -9.58 28.19
N GLY A 253 -10.46 -10.35 27.81
CA GLY A 253 -9.87 -10.27 26.47
C GLY A 253 -8.83 -9.17 26.33
N VAL A 254 -8.84 -8.50 25.18
CA VAL A 254 -7.89 -7.44 24.82
C VAL A 254 -8.61 -6.28 24.16
N ASP A 255 -8.10 -5.08 24.40
CA ASP A 255 -8.48 -3.86 23.68
C ASP A 255 -7.49 -3.61 22.54
N LEU A 256 -8.01 -3.11 21.42
CA LEU A 256 -7.21 -2.83 20.23
C LEU A 256 -7.23 -1.33 19.98
N MET A 257 -6.06 -0.76 19.72
CA MET A 257 -5.91 0.62 19.30
C MET A 257 -5.21 0.63 17.94
N ILE A 258 -5.89 1.16 16.93
CA ILE A 258 -5.37 1.28 15.56
C ILE A 258 -4.68 2.64 15.42
N HIS A 259 -3.53 2.63 14.76
CA HIS A 259 -2.81 3.81 14.32
C HIS A 259 -2.62 3.79 12.81
N GLY A 260 -2.67 4.98 12.20
CA GLY A 260 -2.48 5.19 10.77
C GLY A 260 -3.67 5.93 10.14
N PRO A 261 -3.73 5.99 8.80
CA PRO A 261 -4.78 6.71 8.08
C PRO A 261 -6.21 6.29 8.48
N LEU A 262 -6.43 5.00 8.74
CA LEU A 262 -7.74 4.52 9.21
C LEU A 262 -8.16 5.17 10.54
N ALA A 263 -7.24 5.36 11.47
CA ALA A 263 -7.55 5.96 12.78
C ALA A 263 -8.01 7.42 12.63
N THR A 264 -7.38 8.18 11.74
CA THR A 264 -7.77 9.56 11.43
C THR A 264 -9.17 9.62 10.79
N ILE A 265 -9.46 8.72 9.85
CA ILE A 265 -10.78 8.62 9.22
C ILE A 265 -11.84 8.30 10.28
N LEU A 266 -11.58 7.32 11.14
CA LEU A 266 -12.50 6.96 12.22
C LEU A 266 -12.74 8.09 13.21
N ALA A 267 -11.67 8.77 13.66
CA ALA A 267 -11.78 9.89 14.58
C ALA A 267 -12.56 11.07 14.00
N THR A 268 -12.38 11.34 12.70
CA THR A 268 -13.12 12.41 12.03
C THR A 268 -14.59 12.04 11.85
N LEU A 269 -14.91 10.81 11.44
CA LEU A 269 -16.29 10.32 11.36
C LEU A 269 -17.00 10.39 12.74
N GLU A 270 -16.32 10.00 13.81
CA GLU A 270 -16.87 10.11 15.17
C GLU A 270 -17.08 11.58 15.59
N ALA A 271 -16.16 12.47 15.25
CA ALA A 271 -16.30 13.90 15.52
C ALA A 271 -17.51 14.50 14.79
N TRP A 272 -17.74 14.10 13.53
CA TRP A 272 -18.95 14.49 12.80
C TRP A 272 -20.21 13.96 13.44
N GLN A 273 -20.23 12.68 13.83
CA GLN A 273 -21.40 12.10 14.49
C GLN A 273 -21.77 12.88 15.77
N LYS A 274 -20.78 13.23 16.59
CA LYS A 274 -20.99 14.06 17.79
C LYS A 274 -21.51 15.46 17.47
N GLU A 275 -21.01 16.07 16.40
CA GLU A 275 -21.49 17.38 15.96
C GLU A 275 -22.93 17.31 15.40
N GLU A 276 -23.24 16.27 14.63
CA GLU A 276 -24.59 16.01 14.11
C GLU A 276 -25.59 15.76 15.25
N GLU A 277 -25.21 15.00 16.28
CA GLU A 277 -26.00 14.82 17.51
C GLU A 277 -26.24 16.16 18.23
N ARG A 278 -25.20 16.99 18.37
CA ARG A 278 -25.29 18.32 18.99
C ARG A 278 -26.23 19.26 18.22
N LEU A 279 -26.09 19.30 16.89
CA LEU A 279 -26.93 20.12 16.03
C LEU A 279 -28.38 19.64 16.08
N THR A 280 -28.61 18.33 16.02
CA THR A 280 -29.94 17.73 16.12
C THR A 280 -30.63 18.11 17.42
N GLU A 281 -29.93 18.03 18.56
CA GLU A 281 -30.50 18.45 19.85
C GLU A 281 -30.77 19.96 19.87
N THR A 282 -29.90 20.78 19.28
CA THR A 282 -30.10 22.22 19.18
C THR A 282 -31.38 22.57 18.40
N TYR A 283 -31.56 21.97 17.21
CA TYR A 283 -32.75 22.20 16.40
C TYR A 283 -34.03 21.64 17.03
N LYS A 284 -33.91 20.55 17.80
CA LYS A 284 -35.02 20.01 18.57
C LYS A 284 -35.46 20.98 19.67
N GLN A 285 -34.53 21.64 20.36
CA GLN A 285 -34.87 22.69 21.33
C GLN A 285 -35.49 23.90 20.64
N GLU A 286 -34.92 24.38 19.52
CA GLU A 286 -35.51 25.45 18.73
C GLU A 286 -36.94 25.12 18.28
N TYR A 287 -37.18 23.88 17.83
CA TYR A 287 -38.52 23.42 17.46
C TYR A 287 -39.51 23.54 18.63
N LEU A 288 -39.13 23.05 19.81
CA LEU A 288 -39.97 23.11 21.01
C LEU A 288 -40.28 24.56 21.41
N GLU A 289 -39.27 25.45 21.42
CA GLU A 289 -39.45 26.87 21.73
C GLU A 289 -40.41 27.56 20.74
N ARG A 290 -40.33 27.23 19.45
CA ARG A 290 -41.20 27.81 18.41
C ARG A 290 -42.62 27.24 18.45
N CYS A 291 -42.79 25.98 18.84
CA CYS A 291 -44.09 25.42 19.18
C CYS A 291 -44.71 26.14 20.39
N GLU A 292 -43.95 26.36 21.47
CA GLU A 292 -44.41 27.08 22.67
C GLU A 292 -44.77 28.55 22.38
N ALA A 293 -43.99 29.22 21.52
CA ALA A 293 -44.28 30.56 21.03
C ALA A 293 -45.51 30.63 20.08
N GLY A 294 -46.01 29.46 19.63
CA GLY A 294 -47.14 29.35 18.73
C GLY A 294 -46.83 29.80 17.30
N GLU A 295 -45.57 29.70 16.87
CA GLU A 295 -45.09 30.01 15.52
C GLU A 295 -45.23 28.83 14.55
N LEU A 296 -45.33 27.60 15.08
CA LEU A 296 -45.49 26.36 14.32
C LEU A 296 -46.85 25.73 14.68
N LYS A 297 -47.92 26.12 13.97
CA LYS A 297 -49.30 25.67 14.27
C LYS A 297 -49.91 24.83 13.15
N THR A 298 -49.35 24.93 11.95
CA THR A 298 -49.81 24.22 10.77
C THR A 298 -48.75 23.25 10.26
N ASP A 299 -49.18 22.16 9.64
CA ASP A 299 -48.29 21.18 9.01
C ASP A 299 -47.35 21.82 7.99
N ALA A 300 -47.76 22.91 7.34
CA ALA A 300 -46.96 23.66 6.38
C ALA A 300 -45.80 24.43 7.06
N GLU A 301 -46.04 25.00 8.24
CA GLU A 301 -45.01 25.70 9.03
C GLU A 301 -44.01 24.71 9.63
N GLU A 302 -44.49 23.57 10.13
CA GLU A 302 -43.63 22.48 10.62
C GLU A 302 -42.76 21.90 9.48
N ALA A 303 -43.36 21.65 8.31
CA ALA A 303 -42.63 21.17 7.14
C ALA A 303 -41.55 22.18 6.68
N ALA A 304 -41.87 23.47 6.63
CA ALA A 304 -40.92 24.51 6.27
C ALA A 304 -39.75 24.61 7.28
N PHE A 305 -40.03 24.43 8.58
CA PHE A 305 -38.99 24.38 9.60
C PHE A 305 -38.05 23.18 9.39
N ILE A 306 -38.61 21.98 9.18
CA ILE A 306 -37.85 20.75 8.94
C ILE A 306 -37.01 20.87 7.67
N GLU A 307 -37.57 21.42 6.58
CA GLU A 307 -36.85 21.62 5.32
C GLU A 307 -35.65 22.56 5.49
N ARG A 308 -35.82 23.68 6.21
CA ARG A 308 -34.73 24.60 6.56
C ARG A 308 -33.62 23.88 7.34
N VAL A 309 -33.99 23.13 8.38
CA VAL A 309 -33.04 22.40 9.23
C VAL A 309 -32.27 21.36 8.42
N ASN A 310 -32.96 20.60 7.56
CA ASN A 310 -32.34 19.62 6.68
C ASN A 310 -31.34 20.28 5.72
N ALA A 311 -31.71 21.40 5.09
CA ALA A 311 -30.80 22.15 4.23
C ALA A 311 -29.56 22.65 4.98
N GLU A 312 -29.71 23.09 6.23
CA GLU A 312 -28.57 23.54 7.05
C GLU A 312 -27.66 22.38 7.46
N LEU A 313 -28.23 21.24 7.89
CA LEU A 313 -27.49 20.02 8.20
C LEU A 313 -26.73 19.48 6.97
N GLU A 314 -27.36 19.47 5.79
CA GLU A 314 -26.70 19.08 4.54
C GLU A 314 -25.54 20.01 4.18
N SER A 315 -25.72 21.32 4.35
CA SER A 315 -24.67 22.31 4.13
C SER A 315 -23.47 22.07 5.05
N LYS A 316 -23.73 21.83 6.35
CA LYS A 316 -22.69 21.50 7.34
C LYS A 316 -21.99 20.18 7.00
N ARG A 317 -22.74 19.15 6.58
CA ARG A 317 -22.19 17.84 6.16
C ARG A 317 -21.25 17.99 4.97
N ARG A 318 -21.65 18.73 3.93
CA ARG A 318 -20.80 19.02 2.76
C ARG A 318 -19.54 19.81 3.14
N SER A 319 -19.66 20.75 4.07
CA SER A 319 -18.50 21.49 4.59
C SER A 319 -17.53 20.56 5.32
N PHE A 320 -18.04 19.62 6.11
CA PHE A 320 -17.25 18.64 6.84
C PHE A 320 -16.53 17.66 5.91
N GLU A 321 -17.22 17.10 4.91
CA GLU A 321 -16.64 16.23 3.88
C GLU A 321 -15.46 16.92 3.17
N ARG A 322 -15.60 18.20 2.81
CA ARG A 322 -14.51 18.98 2.21
C ARG A 322 -13.32 19.17 3.15
N LEU A 323 -13.57 19.40 4.43
CA LEU A 323 -12.53 19.57 5.44
C LEU A 323 -11.72 18.27 5.60
N GLN A 324 -12.39 17.12 5.63
CA GLN A 324 -11.72 15.81 5.68
C GLN A 324 -10.83 15.57 4.46
N VAL A 325 -11.30 15.89 3.25
CA VAL A 325 -10.47 15.78 2.02
C VAL A 325 -9.21 16.64 2.12
N SER A 326 -9.29 17.82 2.73
CA SER A 326 -8.13 18.69 2.96
C SER A 326 -7.17 18.15 4.03
N VAL A 327 -7.68 17.56 5.12
CA VAL A 327 -6.85 16.96 6.18
C VAL A 327 -6.10 15.73 5.66
N VAL A 328 -6.74 14.96 4.78
CA VAL A 328 -6.16 13.81 4.10
C VAL A 328 -5.03 14.26 3.15
N ALA A 329 -5.24 15.32 2.35
CA ALA A 329 -4.24 15.80 1.39
C ALA A 329 -3.01 16.56 1.97
N GLY A 330 -3.00 16.95 3.26
CA GLY A 330 -2.08 17.99 3.76
C GLY A 330 -1.05 17.62 4.83
N ALA A 331 -1.10 16.45 5.47
CA ALA A 331 -0.31 16.21 6.69
C ALA A 331 0.88 15.26 6.49
N GLY A 332 2.10 15.79 6.66
CA GLY A 332 3.22 15.01 7.19
C GLY A 332 2.86 14.53 8.60
N PHE A 333 2.79 13.21 8.79
CA PHE A 333 1.95 12.56 9.81
C PHE A 333 2.58 12.49 11.21
N GLU A 334 1.87 12.99 12.22
CA GLU A 334 1.90 12.47 13.59
C GLU A 334 0.84 11.33 13.72
N PRO A 335 1.12 10.23 14.44
CA PRO A 335 0.23 9.06 14.44
C PRO A 335 -1.02 9.27 15.32
N ALA A 336 -2.17 9.53 14.69
CA ALA A 336 -3.49 9.46 15.33
C ALA A 336 -3.79 8.04 15.86
N THR A 337 -4.53 7.94 16.97
CA THR A 337 -4.87 6.67 17.66
C THR A 337 -6.37 6.53 17.80
N PHE A 338 -6.95 5.37 17.43
CA PHE A 338 -8.37 5.07 17.58
C PHE A 338 -8.58 3.74 18.32
N ARG A 339 -9.48 3.70 19.32
CA ARG A 339 -9.75 2.52 20.15
C ARG A 339 -10.98 1.77 19.65
N LEU A 340 -10.84 0.45 19.43
CA LEU A 340 -11.91 -0.46 18.99
C LEU A 340 -12.62 -1.20 20.11
#